data_AF-A0A2G4GVW9-F1
#
_entry.id   AF-A0A2G4GVW9-F1
#
_cell.length_a   1.000
_cell.length_b   1.000
_cell.length_c   1.000
_cell.angle_alpha   90.00
_cell.angle_beta   90.00
_cell.angle_gamma   90.00
#
_symmetry.space_group_name_H-M   'P 1'
#
loop_
_entity.id
_entity.type
_entity.pdbx_description
1 polymer ?
#
loop_
_entity_poly.entity_id
_entity_poly.type
_entity_poly.pdbx_seq_one_letter_code
_entity_poly.pdbx_strand_id
1 'polypeptide(L)'
;MLLNSVKFSFSARIAAIVGALTLVAAASPVLAQADAIPPDLVNVKQALTAEQRKSVTEFVTKLAERFAEADPAGVVAIRAKLVDQIRQTTVSPNFRRDFGIAFVKGFAKFAEGTDSMRATNAFILARFIATAESIDFLVDNLDPDNQPEVAIRIAASAQLPKALDVAPLSPPQFDAITKRIAAVLKKERDWVVAAHEVESITQMLREEALTPPQAEAIAMSLAASINDLQSRVAAGSDPQLINALQRALLAVRNQLSGIASSARTKLLTAIAPSLDSLVKMKATPPASITEADLTVTFKAVVNTAGLLQKVTASGGA
;
A
#
# COMPACT_ATOMS: atom_id res chain seq x y z
N MET A 1 55.44 -25.32 11.76
CA MET A 1 54.80 -25.81 10.51
C MET A 1 53.63 -26.70 10.87
N LEU A 2 52.40 -26.54 10.44
CA LEU A 2 51.64 -25.39 9.91
C LEU A 2 50.18 -25.88 9.99
N LEU A 3 49.38 -25.23 10.83
CA LEU A 3 47.92 -25.31 10.80
C LEU A 3 47.47 -24.78 9.43
N ASN A 4 46.75 -25.58 8.66
CA ASN A 4 46.01 -25.10 7.49
C ASN A 4 44.55 -25.54 7.61
N SER A 5 43.80 -24.72 8.34
CA SER A 5 42.35 -24.62 8.31
C SER A 5 41.93 -24.01 6.97
N VAL A 6 41.45 -24.86 6.06
CA VAL A 6 40.80 -24.41 4.83
C VAL A 6 39.44 -23.83 5.19
N LYS A 7 39.36 -22.49 5.19
CA LYS A 7 38.13 -21.72 5.26
C LYS A 7 37.34 -21.92 3.97
N PHE A 8 36.19 -22.59 4.03
CA PHE A 8 35.23 -22.58 2.94
C PHE A 8 34.36 -21.31 3.02
N SER A 9 34.32 -20.63 1.88
CA SER A 9 33.58 -19.40 1.59
C SER A 9 32.08 -19.55 1.87
N PHE A 10 31.55 -18.71 2.76
CA PHE A 10 30.10 -18.50 2.92
C PHE A 10 29.61 -17.61 1.78
N SER A 11 29.41 -18.20 0.60
CA SER A 11 28.73 -17.58 -0.54
C SER A 11 27.92 -18.67 -1.23
N ALA A 12 26.67 -18.84 -0.77
CA ALA A 12 25.53 -19.49 -1.44
C ALA A 12 24.57 -20.06 -0.38
N ARG A 13 23.68 -19.21 0.16
CA ARG A 13 22.46 -19.67 0.86
C ARG A 13 21.28 -18.74 0.56
N ILE A 14 20.90 -18.66 -0.71
CA ILE A 14 19.51 -18.36 -1.11
C ILE A 14 19.21 -19.27 -2.31
N ALA A 15 18.80 -20.50 -2.04
CA ALA A 15 18.08 -21.35 -2.99
C ALA A 15 17.44 -22.53 -2.23
N ALA A 16 16.20 -22.83 -2.62
CA ALA A 16 15.44 -24.05 -2.33
C ALA A 16 14.78 -24.18 -0.94
N ILE A 17 13.53 -23.68 -0.86
CA ILE A 17 12.43 -24.50 -0.33
C ILE A 17 11.31 -24.46 -1.38
N VAL A 18 11.45 -25.32 -2.39
CA VAL A 18 10.33 -25.86 -3.17
C VAL A 18 10.11 -27.25 -2.61
N GLY A 19 9.04 -27.44 -1.85
CA GLY A 19 8.60 -28.74 -1.35
C GLY A 19 7.10 -28.86 -1.58
N ALA A 20 6.73 -29.56 -2.65
CA ALA A 20 5.36 -29.83 -3.02
C ALA A 20 4.88 -31.17 -2.41
N LEU A 21 3.66 -31.15 -1.82
CA LEU A 21 2.64 -32.21 -1.71
C LEU A 21 3.05 -33.58 -1.09
N THR A 22 2.26 -34.31 -0.30
CA THR A 22 0.81 -34.54 -0.24
C THR A 22 0.44 -35.07 1.16
N LEU A 23 -0.61 -34.54 1.78
CA LEU A 23 -1.45 -35.34 2.66
C LEU A 23 -2.90 -35.11 2.23
N VAL A 24 -3.44 -36.13 1.56
CA VAL A 24 -4.85 -36.22 1.20
C VAL A 24 -5.62 -36.46 2.50
N ALA A 25 -6.07 -35.38 3.13
CA ALA A 25 -7.16 -35.45 4.08
C ALA A 25 -8.45 -35.16 3.30
N ALA A 26 -9.27 -36.19 3.14
CA ALA A 26 -10.63 -36.06 2.62
C ALA A 26 -11.46 -35.24 3.61
N ALA A 27 -11.44 -33.92 3.45
CA ALA A 27 -12.44 -33.01 4.01
C ALA A 27 -13.43 -32.69 2.88
N SER A 28 -14.70 -32.94 3.17
CA SER A 28 -15.85 -32.80 2.28
C SER A 28 -15.80 -31.57 1.38
N PRO A 29 -16.29 -31.63 0.12
CA PRO A 29 -16.45 -30.45 -0.70
C PRO A 29 -17.68 -29.71 -0.16
N VAL A 30 -17.53 -28.97 0.93
CA VAL A 30 -18.25 -27.70 1.02
C VAL A 30 -17.59 -26.84 -0.04
N LEU A 31 -18.06 -27.02 -1.29
CA LEU A 31 -17.81 -26.05 -2.34
C LEU A 31 -18.20 -24.73 -1.71
N ALA A 32 -17.21 -23.90 -1.40
CA ALA A 32 -17.39 -22.54 -0.92
C ALA A 32 -17.98 -21.72 -2.08
N GLN A 33 -19.22 -22.04 -2.46
CA GLN A 33 -19.97 -21.40 -3.51
C GLN A 33 -20.44 -20.08 -2.91
N ALA A 34 -19.58 -19.06 -2.86
CA ALA A 34 -19.99 -17.74 -2.41
C ALA A 34 -21.30 -17.37 -3.11
N ASP A 35 -22.31 -16.92 -2.36
CA ASP A 35 -23.60 -16.61 -2.97
C ASP A 35 -23.43 -15.52 -4.03
N ALA A 36 -24.28 -15.53 -5.04
CA ALA A 36 -24.28 -14.45 -6.01
C ALA A 36 -24.77 -13.17 -5.33
N ILE A 37 -24.17 -12.03 -5.66
CA ILE A 37 -24.69 -10.72 -5.30
C ILE A 37 -26.13 -10.65 -5.83
N PRO A 38 -27.11 -10.19 -5.02
CA PRO A 38 -28.50 -10.14 -5.44
C PRO A 38 -28.65 -9.34 -6.75
N PRO A 39 -29.04 -9.99 -7.88
CA PRO A 39 -28.94 -9.40 -9.22
C PRO A 39 -29.80 -8.15 -9.37
N ASP A 40 -30.94 -8.09 -8.67
CA ASP A 40 -31.88 -6.97 -8.69
C ASP A 40 -31.31 -5.70 -8.03
N LEU A 41 -30.20 -5.81 -7.29
CA LEU A 41 -29.57 -4.69 -6.59
C LEU A 41 -28.38 -4.12 -7.37
N VAL A 42 -27.75 -4.93 -8.22
CA VAL A 42 -26.47 -4.62 -8.85
C VAL A 42 -26.57 -3.43 -9.81
N ASN A 43 -27.68 -3.31 -10.53
CA ASN A 43 -27.83 -2.36 -11.63
C ASN A 43 -28.69 -1.12 -11.24
N VAL A 44 -29.02 -0.97 -9.96
CA VAL A 44 -29.92 0.09 -9.49
C VAL A 44 -29.24 1.45 -9.64
N LYS A 45 -29.81 2.31 -10.50
CA LYS A 45 -29.29 3.66 -10.78
C LYS A 45 -29.68 4.70 -9.73
N GLN A 46 -30.71 4.43 -8.95
CA GLN A 46 -31.14 5.27 -7.84
C GLN A 46 -30.42 4.88 -6.55
N ALA A 47 -30.56 5.67 -5.49
CA ALA A 47 -30.11 5.27 -4.16
C ALA A 47 -30.90 4.02 -3.71
N LEU A 48 -30.24 3.10 -3.03
CA LEU A 48 -30.89 1.89 -2.53
C LEU A 48 -31.91 2.24 -1.43
N THR A 49 -33.08 1.60 -1.46
CA THR A 49 -34.08 1.72 -0.39
C THR A 49 -33.55 1.13 0.93
N ALA A 50 -34.25 1.36 2.04
CA ALA A 50 -33.86 0.78 3.33
C ALA A 50 -33.87 -0.76 3.28
N GLU A 51 -34.87 -1.35 2.62
CA GLU A 51 -35.02 -2.79 2.43
C GLU A 51 -33.89 -3.34 1.56
N GLN A 52 -33.55 -2.66 0.47
CA GLN A 52 -32.44 -3.06 -0.40
C GLN A 52 -31.10 -3.00 0.34
N ARG A 53 -30.84 -1.95 1.14
CA ARG A 53 -29.63 -1.86 1.98
C ARG A 53 -29.58 -2.95 3.03
N LYS A 54 -30.74 -3.35 3.59
CA LYS A 54 -30.85 -4.49 4.50
C LYS A 54 -30.44 -5.79 3.79
N SER A 55 -30.93 -6.02 2.57
CA SER A 55 -30.54 -7.20 1.78
C SER A 55 -29.04 -7.24 1.45
N VAL A 56 -28.43 -6.09 1.12
CA VAL A 56 -26.97 -5.98 0.95
C VAL A 56 -26.24 -6.35 2.24
N THR A 57 -26.69 -5.82 3.37
CA THR A 57 -26.09 -6.10 4.69
C THR A 57 -26.20 -7.58 5.05
N GLU A 58 -27.36 -8.19 4.87
CA GLU A 58 -27.57 -9.62 5.13
C GLU A 58 -26.69 -10.51 4.23
N PHE A 59 -26.57 -10.15 2.95
CA PHE A 59 -25.66 -10.84 2.02
C PHE A 59 -24.21 -10.79 2.51
N VAL A 60 -23.71 -9.59 2.86
CA VAL A 60 -22.33 -9.42 3.33
C VAL A 60 -22.09 -10.13 4.65
N THR A 61 -23.03 -10.10 5.59
CA THR A 61 -22.92 -10.83 6.87
C THR A 61 -22.77 -12.32 6.64
N LYS A 62 -23.63 -12.93 5.83
CA LYS A 62 -23.53 -14.36 5.47
C LYS A 62 -22.21 -14.68 4.77
N LEU A 63 -21.76 -13.80 3.88
CA LEU A 63 -20.48 -13.98 3.20
C LEU A 63 -19.31 -13.95 4.20
N ALA A 64 -19.34 -13.02 5.17
CA ALA A 64 -18.32 -12.93 6.21
C ALA A 64 -18.34 -14.16 7.14
N GLU A 65 -19.51 -14.67 7.53
CA GLU A 65 -19.62 -15.91 8.32
C GLU A 65 -18.95 -17.09 7.59
N ARG A 66 -19.28 -17.27 6.30
CA ARG A 66 -18.67 -18.33 5.47
C ARG A 66 -17.18 -18.14 5.28
N PHE A 67 -16.73 -16.89 5.12
CA PHE A 67 -15.31 -16.57 5.01
C PHE A 67 -14.55 -16.88 6.31
N ALA A 68 -15.18 -16.71 7.47
CA ALA A 68 -14.60 -17.09 8.75
C ALA A 68 -14.42 -18.61 8.85
N GLU A 69 -15.44 -19.38 8.48
CA GLU A 69 -15.46 -20.85 8.63
C GLU A 69 -14.70 -21.60 7.53
N ALA A 70 -14.44 -20.96 6.39
CA ALA A 70 -13.78 -21.59 5.25
C ALA A 70 -12.33 -22.01 5.55
N ASP A 71 -11.89 -23.10 4.93
CA ASP A 71 -10.48 -23.45 4.85
C ASP A 71 -9.72 -22.47 3.92
N PRO A 72 -8.37 -22.51 3.86
CA PRO A 72 -7.61 -21.56 3.04
C PRO A 72 -8.01 -21.56 1.55
N ALA A 73 -8.35 -22.73 0.99
CA ALA A 73 -8.81 -22.84 -0.39
C ALA A 73 -10.19 -22.19 -0.57
N GLY A 74 -11.10 -22.40 0.38
CA GLY A 74 -12.43 -21.79 0.41
C GLY A 74 -12.38 -20.27 0.55
N VAL A 75 -11.48 -19.73 1.39
CA VAL A 75 -11.26 -18.28 1.51
C VAL A 75 -10.86 -17.67 0.16
N VAL A 76 -9.92 -18.32 -0.54
CA VAL A 76 -9.47 -17.89 -1.87
C VAL A 76 -10.59 -17.97 -2.90
N ALA A 77 -11.40 -19.04 -2.87
CA ALA A 77 -12.53 -19.22 -3.78
C ALA A 77 -13.63 -18.18 -3.55
N ILE A 78 -13.98 -17.90 -2.29
CA ILE A 78 -14.93 -16.84 -1.90
C ILE A 78 -14.43 -15.49 -2.42
N ARG A 79 -13.16 -15.18 -2.18
CA ARG A 79 -12.54 -13.94 -2.67
C ARG A 79 -12.64 -13.83 -4.19
N ALA A 80 -12.18 -14.84 -4.92
CA ALA A 80 -12.17 -14.82 -6.39
C ALA A 80 -13.58 -14.58 -6.95
N LYS A 81 -14.57 -15.33 -6.45
CA LYS A 81 -15.95 -15.20 -6.89
C LYS A 81 -16.56 -13.84 -6.57
N LEU A 82 -16.27 -13.25 -5.41
CA LEU A 82 -16.78 -11.91 -5.09
C LEU A 82 -16.12 -10.84 -5.97
N VAL A 83 -14.80 -10.94 -6.20
CA VAL A 83 -14.07 -10.03 -7.09
C VAL A 83 -14.67 -10.07 -8.50
N ASP A 84 -14.91 -11.26 -9.05
CA ASP A 84 -15.48 -11.41 -10.39
C ASP A 84 -16.85 -10.74 -10.53
N GLN A 85 -17.65 -10.77 -9.47
CA GLN A 85 -18.98 -10.13 -9.45
C GLN A 85 -18.89 -8.60 -9.31
N ILE A 86 -18.05 -8.08 -8.40
CA ILE A 86 -17.88 -6.64 -8.18
C ILE A 86 -17.24 -5.94 -9.39
N ARG A 87 -16.43 -6.65 -10.18
CA ARG A 87 -15.78 -6.12 -11.39
C ARG A 87 -16.71 -6.04 -12.61
N GLN A 88 -17.92 -6.59 -12.54
CA GLN A 88 -18.86 -6.50 -13.65
C GLN A 88 -19.21 -5.03 -13.92
N THR A 89 -19.21 -4.63 -15.20
CA THR A 89 -19.50 -3.25 -15.63
C THR A 89 -20.94 -2.82 -15.33
N THR A 90 -21.81 -3.77 -15.01
CA THR A 90 -23.20 -3.55 -14.69
C THR A 90 -23.39 -3.05 -13.25
N VAL A 91 -22.39 -3.28 -12.37
CA VAL A 91 -22.40 -2.85 -10.97
C VAL A 91 -22.48 -1.33 -10.88
N SER A 92 -23.58 -0.81 -10.34
CA SER A 92 -23.82 0.62 -10.20
C SER A 92 -22.94 1.23 -9.10
N PRO A 93 -22.53 2.51 -9.23
CA PRO A 93 -21.79 3.21 -8.18
C PRO A 93 -22.53 3.28 -6.84
N ASN A 94 -23.87 3.42 -6.87
CA ASN A 94 -24.69 3.48 -5.66
C ASN A 94 -24.68 2.14 -4.91
N PHE A 95 -24.90 1.04 -5.63
CA PHE A 95 -24.79 -0.29 -5.05
C PHE A 95 -23.40 -0.52 -4.47
N ARG A 96 -22.34 -0.18 -5.24
CA ARG A 96 -20.95 -0.38 -4.81
C ARG A 96 -20.66 0.37 -3.51
N ARG A 97 -21.17 1.59 -3.35
CA ARG A 97 -21.05 2.37 -2.11
C ARG A 97 -21.69 1.68 -0.90
N ASP A 98 -22.98 1.34 -1.00
CA ASP A 98 -23.69 0.65 0.09
C ASP A 98 -23.07 -0.72 0.40
N PHE A 99 -22.60 -1.43 -0.62
CA PHE A 99 -21.85 -2.67 -0.49
C PHE A 99 -20.54 -2.45 0.26
N GLY A 100 -19.78 -1.39 -0.06
CA GLY A 100 -18.53 -1.06 0.63
C GLY A 100 -18.74 -0.77 2.12
N ILE A 101 -19.79 -0.03 2.47
CA ILE A 101 -20.17 0.23 3.87
C ILE A 101 -20.46 -1.09 4.61
N ALA A 102 -21.30 -1.94 4.02
CA ALA A 102 -21.64 -3.23 4.61
C ALA A 102 -20.39 -4.13 4.72
N PHE A 103 -19.56 -4.15 3.67
CA PHE A 103 -18.32 -4.93 3.60
C PHE A 103 -17.38 -4.60 4.75
N VAL A 104 -17.05 -3.32 4.93
CA VAL A 104 -16.13 -2.91 6.01
C VAL A 104 -16.67 -3.35 7.37
N LYS A 105 -17.98 -3.15 7.62
CA LYS A 105 -18.61 -3.60 8.86
C LYS A 105 -18.52 -5.11 9.08
N GLY A 106 -18.69 -5.92 8.03
CA GLY A 106 -18.67 -7.38 8.13
C GLY A 106 -17.26 -7.98 8.18
N PHE A 107 -16.30 -7.36 7.50
CA PHE A 107 -14.96 -7.89 7.28
C PHE A 107 -13.86 -7.27 8.16
N ALA A 108 -14.12 -6.18 8.87
CA ALA A 108 -13.14 -5.52 9.74
C ALA A 108 -12.47 -6.49 10.73
N LYS A 109 -13.26 -7.40 11.32
CA LYS A 109 -12.79 -8.44 12.25
C LYS A 109 -11.69 -9.36 11.67
N PHE A 110 -11.55 -9.48 10.35
CA PHE A 110 -10.50 -10.31 9.75
C PHE A 110 -9.15 -9.60 9.66
N ALA A 111 -9.13 -8.28 9.88
CA ALA A 111 -7.90 -7.54 10.08
C ALA A 111 -7.49 -7.51 11.57
N GLU A 112 -8.36 -7.95 12.47
CA GLU A 112 -8.05 -8.07 13.89
C GLU A 112 -7.29 -9.39 14.15
N GLY A 113 -6.25 -9.33 14.99
CA GLY A 113 -5.46 -10.51 15.38
C GLY A 113 -4.29 -10.81 14.45
N THR A 114 -3.96 -12.09 14.28
CA THR A 114 -2.70 -12.55 13.63
C THR A 114 -2.93 -13.42 12.38
N ASP A 115 -4.18 -13.64 11.96
CA ASP A 115 -4.50 -14.40 10.74
C ASP A 115 -4.24 -13.55 9.49
N SER A 116 -2.96 -13.43 9.13
CA SER A 116 -2.50 -12.70 7.96
C SER A 116 -3.12 -13.20 6.65
N MET A 117 -3.51 -14.48 6.56
CA MET A 117 -4.13 -15.04 5.37
C MET A 117 -5.53 -14.46 5.17
N ARG A 118 -6.38 -14.50 6.19
CA ARG A 118 -7.72 -13.89 6.11
C ARG A 118 -7.66 -12.37 5.96
N ALA A 119 -6.78 -11.70 6.70
CA ALA A 119 -6.56 -10.26 6.57
C ALA A 119 -6.18 -9.88 5.13
N THR A 120 -5.20 -10.57 4.54
CA THR A 120 -4.77 -10.34 3.15
C THR A 120 -5.92 -10.51 2.17
N ASN A 121 -6.72 -11.56 2.32
CA ASN A 121 -7.87 -11.80 1.44
C ASN A 121 -8.96 -10.74 1.60
N ALA A 122 -9.21 -10.25 2.83
CA ALA A 122 -10.12 -9.15 3.09
C ALA A 122 -9.61 -7.83 2.45
N PHE A 123 -8.32 -7.53 2.53
CA PHE A 123 -7.74 -6.34 1.88
C PHE A 123 -7.78 -6.42 0.35
N ILE A 124 -7.60 -7.62 -0.23
CA ILE A 124 -7.78 -7.80 -1.67
C ILE A 124 -9.24 -7.51 -2.06
N LEU A 125 -10.22 -7.95 -1.28
CA LEU A 125 -11.63 -7.60 -1.51
C LEU A 125 -11.84 -6.08 -1.42
N ALA A 126 -11.33 -5.44 -0.37
CA ALA A 126 -11.41 -3.98 -0.19
C ALA A 126 -10.87 -3.23 -1.41
N ARG A 127 -9.72 -3.66 -1.94
CA ARG A 127 -9.13 -3.10 -3.16
C ARG A 127 -10.06 -3.15 -4.36
N PHE A 128 -10.76 -4.26 -4.59
CA PHE A 128 -11.64 -4.40 -5.75
C PHE A 128 -13.00 -3.71 -5.55
N ILE A 129 -13.44 -3.57 -4.32
CA ILE A 129 -14.63 -2.78 -3.97
C ILE A 129 -14.37 -1.29 -4.22
N ALA A 130 -13.17 -0.80 -3.85
CA ALA A 130 -12.65 0.53 -4.21
C ALA A 130 -13.63 1.69 -3.94
N THR A 131 -14.31 1.67 -2.78
CA THR A 131 -15.06 2.81 -2.25
C THR A 131 -14.24 3.58 -1.23
N ALA A 132 -14.66 4.80 -0.90
CA ALA A 132 -14.03 5.59 0.17
C ALA A 132 -13.92 4.80 1.48
N GLU A 133 -14.97 4.08 1.87
CA GLU A 133 -14.99 3.26 3.08
C GLU A 133 -13.97 2.11 3.02
N SER A 134 -13.83 1.46 1.86
CA SER A 134 -12.81 0.41 1.69
C SER A 134 -11.37 0.95 1.68
N ILE A 135 -11.17 2.18 1.19
CA ILE A 135 -9.88 2.87 1.28
C ILE A 135 -9.58 3.24 2.72
N ASP A 136 -10.57 3.77 3.46
CA ASP A 136 -10.42 4.07 4.87
C ASP A 136 -10.06 2.83 5.68
N PHE A 137 -10.71 1.69 5.40
CA PHE A 137 -10.38 0.41 6.00
C PHE A 137 -8.93 -0.04 5.73
N LEU A 138 -8.41 0.17 4.52
CA LEU A 138 -7.01 -0.10 4.21
C LEU A 138 -6.08 0.83 5.00
N VAL A 139 -6.38 2.13 5.04
CA VAL A 139 -5.57 3.15 5.73
C VAL A 139 -5.56 2.94 7.25
N ASP A 140 -6.69 2.55 7.85
CA ASP A 140 -6.78 2.28 9.30
C ASP A 140 -5.89 1.11 9.72
N ASN A 141 -5.59 0.19 8.79
CA ASN A 141 -4.69 -0.94 9.01
C ASN A 141 -3.22 -0.67 8.66
N LEU A 142 -2.86 0.60 8.42
CA LEU A 142 -1.47 1.03 8.23
C LEU A 142 -0.83 1.59 9.51
N ASP A 143 -1.62 2.08 10.47
CA ASP A 143 -1.05 2.70 11.67
C ASP A 143 -0.43 1.61 12.57
N PRO A 144 0.89 1.63 12.84
CA PRO A 144 1.52 0.67 13.74
C PRO A 144 0.97 0.73 15.17
N ASP A 145 0.35 1.84 15.58
CA ASP A 145 -0.29 1.97 16.90
C ASP A 145 -1.63 1.21 16.97
N ASN A 146 -2.35 1.08 15.83
CA ASN A 146 -3.63 0.40 15.75
C ASN A 146 -3.48 -1.06 15.28
N GLN A 147 -2.54 -1.32 14.38
CA GLN A 147 -2.27 -2.62 13.79
C GLN A 147 -0.81 -3.01 14.06
N PRO A 148 -0.52 -3.66 15.21
CA PRO A 148 0.86 -3.99 15.59
C PRO A 148 1.51 -5.04 14.68
N GLU A 149 0.70 -5.89 14.02
CA GLU A 149 1.19 -6.97 13.16
C GLU A 149 1.68 -6.47 11.81
N VAL A 150 3.01 -6.43 11.64
CA VAL A 150 3.65 -5.94 10.40
C VAL A 150 3.20 -6.69 9.14
N ALA A 151 2.94 -8.00 9.24
CA ALA A 151 2.46 -8.79 8.10
C ALA A 151 1.08 -8.31 7.60
N ILE A 152 0.22 -7.87 8.51
CA ILE A 152 -1.10 -7.32 8.18
C ILE A 152 -0.94 -5.93 7.56
N ARG A 153 -0.07 -5.08 8.12
CA ARG A 153 0.24 -3.76 7.54
C ARG A 153 0.85 -3.87 6.13
N ILE A 154 1.74 -4.84 5.91
CA ILE A 154 2.29 -5.14 4.57
C ILE A 154 1.17 -5.54 3.61
N ALA A 155 0.25 -6.40 4.05
CA ALA A 155 -0.86 -6.84 3.20
C ALA A 155 -1.82 -5.69 2.84
N ALA A 156 -2.15 -4.82 3.79
CA ALA A 156 -2.99 -3.64 3.59
C ALA A 156 -2.31 -2.63 2.66
N SER A 157 -1.05 -2.26 2.96
CA SER A 157 -0.29 -1.29 2.17
C SER A 157 -0.08 -1.73 0.73
N ALA A 158 0.16 -3.03 0.48
CA ALA A 158 0.32 -3.58 -0.87
C ALA A 158 -0.95 -3.48 -1.74
N GLN A 159 -2.12 -3.31 -1.12
CA GLN A 159 -3.39 -3.15 -1.82
C GLN A 159 -3.73 -1.68 -2.10
N LEU A 160 -3.27 -0.76 -1.26
CA LEU A 160 -3.71 0.63 -1.26
C LEU A 160 -3.43 1.39 -2.57
N PRO A 161 -2.22 1.38 -3.17
CA PRO A 161 -1.98 2.07 -4.44
C PRO A 161 -2.96 1.61 -5.54
N LYS A 162 -3.17 0.30 -5.62
CA LYS A 162 -4.04 -0.30 -6.63
C LYS A 162 -5.53 -0.05 -6.38
N ALA A 163 -5.91 0.23 -5.14
CA ALA A 163 -7.27 0.61 -4.78
C ALA A 163 -7.52 2.08 -5.13
N LEU A 164 -6.54 2.95 -4.85
CA LEU A 164 -6.58 4.38 -5.19
C LEU A 164 -6.70 4.63 -6.70
N ASP A 165 -6.11 3.76 -7.54
CA ASP A 165 -6.12 3.86 -9.00
C ASP A 165 -7.53 3.83 -9.63
N VAL A 166 -8.48 3.21 -8.93
CA VAL A 166 -9.83 2.96 -9.46
C VAL A 166 -10.93 3.49 -8.56
N ALA A 167 -10.59 4.00 -7.38
CA ALA A 167 -11.56 4.52 -6.43
C ALA A 167 -12.11 5.88 -6.91
N PRO A 168 -13.44 6.08 -6.94
CA PRO A 168 -14.04 7.33 -7.39
C PRO A 168 -13.99 8.38 -6.27
N LEU A 169 -12.78 8.78 -5.88
CA LEU A 169 -12.55 9.75 -4.82
C LEU A 169 -12.63 11.18 -5.36
N SER A 170 -13.22 12.07 -4.58
CA SER A 170 -13.20 13.50 -4.86
C SER A 170 -11.86 14.12 -4.46
N PRO A 171 -11.48 15.28 -5.06
CA PRO A 171 -10.22 15.95 -4.70
C PRO A 171 -10.03 16.25 -3.20
N PRO A 172 -11.06 16.65 -2.42
CA PRO A 172 -10.92 16.78 -0.96
C PRO A 172 -10.64 15.45 -0.25
N GLN A 173 -11.14 14.33 -0.77
CA GLN A 173 -10.86 13.00 -0.19
C GLN A 173 -9.42 12.59 -0.42
N PHE A 174 -8.85 12.85 -1.61
CA PHE A 174 -7.42 12.61 -1.88
C PHE A 174 -6.51 13.38 -0.90
N ASP A 175 -6.80 14.65 -0.63
CA ASP A 175 -6.06 15.46 0.36
C ASP A 175 -6.18 14.87 1.78
N ALA A 176 -7.40 14.51 2.21
CA ALA A 176 -7.63 13.93 3.54
C ALA A 176 -6.92 12.57 3.72
N ILE A 177 -6.98 11.69 2.72
CA ILE A 177 -6.32 10.38 2.73
C ILE A 177 -4.79 10.57 2.72
N THR A 178 -4.27 11.47 1.90
CA THR A 178 -2.83 11.80 1.87
C THR A 178 -2.31 12.21 3.24
N LYS A 179 -3.03 13.09 3.94
CA LYS A 179 -2.65 13.54 5.29
C LYS A 179 -2.63 12.39 6.29
N ARG A 180 -3.58 11.46 6.21
CA ARG A 180 -3.62 10.26 7.05
C ARG A 180 -2.45 9.33 6.76
N ILE A 181 -2.17 9.02 5.49
CA ILE A 181 -1.03 8.18 5.07
C ILE A 181 0.29 8.83 5.53
N ALA A 182 0.46 10.13 5.33
CA ALA A 182 1.68 10.83 5.76
C ALA A 182 1.85 10.84 7.28
N ALA A 183 0.76 10.80 8.06
CA ALA A 183 0.83 10.73 9.52
C ALA A 183 1.24 9.33 10.02
N VAL A 184 0.74 8.25 9.40
CA VAL A 184 1.12 6.88 9.78
C VAL A 184 2.53 6.53 9.32
N LEU A 185 2.95 7.00 8.14
CA LEU A 185 4.30 6.79 7.59
C LEU A 185 5.42 7.31 8.52
N LYS A 186 5.18 8.41 9.24
CA LYS A 186 6.13 8.95 10.23
C LYS A 186 6.42 7.98 11.37
N LYS A 187 5.48 7.08 11.67
CA LYS A 187 5.59 6.07 12.73
C LYS A 187 6.11 4.74 12.22
N GLU A 188 5.89 4.44 10.93
CA GLU A 188 6.21 3.15 10.34
C GLU A 188 7.72 2.89 10.31
N ARG A 189 8.13 1.69 10.72
CA ARG A 189 9.54 1.24 10.73
C ARG A 189 9.83 0.18 9.68
N ASP A 190 8.79 -0.50 9.17
CA ASP A 190 8.92 -1.46 8.09
C ASP A 190 9.03 -0.74 6.74
N TRP A 191 10.12 -1.00 6.02
CA TRP A 191 10.40 -0.32 4.77
C TRP A 191 9.46 -0.71 3.64
N VAL A 192 8.84 -1.90 3.68
CA VAL A 192 7.91 -2.36 2.66
C VAL A 192 6.60 -1.60 2.78
N VAL A 193 6.08 -1.47 4.01
CA VAL A 193 4.89 -0.65 4.29
C VAL A 193 5.15 0.80 3.88
N ALA A 194 6.25 1.38 4.38
CA ALA A 194 6.62 2.77 4.08
C ALA A 194 6.77 3.04 2.58
N ALA A 195 7.29 2.08 1.81
CA ALA A 195 7.40 2.20 0.37
C ALA A 195 6.04 2.28 -0.33
N HIS A 196 5.09 1.43 0.04
CA HIS A 196 3.73 1.45 -0.52
C HIS A 196 2.95 2.71 -0.11
N GLU A 197 3.17 3.23 1.11
CA GLU A 197 2.58 4.49 1.56
C GLU A 197 3.05 5.67 0.72
N VAL A 198 4.37 5.76 0.47
CA VAL A 198 4.91 6.79 -0.43
C VAL A 198 4.40 6.62 -1.86
N GLU A 199 4.35 5.39 -2.37
CA GLU A 199 3.78 5.10 -3.69
C GLU A 199 2.32 5.58 -3.78
N SER A 200 1.52 5.33 -2.74
CA SER A 200 0.13 5.79 -2.65
C SER A 200 0.02 7.31 -2.69
N ILE A 201 0.84 8.04 -1.93
CA ILE A 201 0.87 9.52 -1.96
C ILE A 201 1.28 10.02 -3.34
N THR A 202 2.31 9.43 -3.94
CA THR A 202 2.82 9.85 -5.25
C THR A 202 1.79 9.61 -6.35
N GLN A 203 1.05 8.50 -6.27
CA GLN A 203 -0.05 8.21 -7.18
C GLN A 203 -1.18 9.23 -7.06
N MET A 204 -1.64 9.54 -5.85
CA MET A 204 -2.69 10.55 -5.64
C MET A 204 -2.27 11.93 -6.16
N LEU A 205 -0.98 12.29 -6.08
CA LEU A 205 -0.47 13.56 -6.60
C LEU A 205 -0.62 13.71 -8.12
N ARG A 206 -0.79 12.61 -8.85
CA ARG A 206 -0.93 12.59 -10.32
C ARG A 206 -2.37 12.67 -10.80
N GLU A 207 -3.33 12.73 -9.88
CA GLU A 207 -4.74 12.77 -10.24
C GLU A 207 -5.08 14.06 -11.01
N GLU A 208 -5.56 13.90 -12.25
CA GLU A 208 -5.86 15.01 -13.16
C GLU A 208 -6.98 15.92 -12.64
N ALA A 209 -7.84 15.38 -11.77
CA ALA A 209 -8.96 16.09 -11.17
C ALA A 209 -8.57 17.04 -10.03
N LEU A 210 -7.29 17.05 -9.61
CA LEU A 210 -6.84 17.92 -8.52
C LEU A 210 -6.83 19.39 -8.92
N THR A 211 -7.36 20.24 -8.05
CA THR A 211 -7.11 21.68 -8.16
C THR A 211 -5.65 21.99 -7.81
N PRO A 212 -5.06 23.10 -8.30
CA PRO A 212 -3.68 23.47 -7.97
C PRO A 212 -3.40 23.52 -6.45
N PRO A 213 -4.27 24.10 -5.60
CA PRO A 213 -4.04 24.07 -4.15
C PRO A 213 -3.99 22.65 -3.54
N GLN A 214 -4.79 21.72 -4.08
CA GLN A 214 -4.81 20.34 -3.60
C GLN A 214 -3.57 19.57 -4.04
N ALA A 215 -3.16 19.71 -5.31
CA ALA A 215 -1.92 19.13 -5.80
C ALA A 215 -0.72 19.65 -5.00
N GLU A 216 -0.68 20.94 -4.68
CA GLU A 216 0.36 21.53 -3.83
C GLU A 216 0.33 21.00 -2.39
N ALA A 217 -0.85 20.82 -1.79
CA ALA A 217 -0.97 20.24 -0.45
C ALA A 217 -0.45 18.79 -0.40
N ILE A 218 -0.85 17.96 -1.37
CA ILE A 218 -0.39 16.58 -1.49
C ILE A 218 1.13 16.53 -1.75
N ALA A 219 1.66 17.41 -2.61
CA ALA A 219 3.09 17.55 -2.86
C ALA A 219 3.87 17.89 -1.58
N MET A 220 3.33 18.77 -0.72
CA MET A 220 3.96 19.10 0.56
C MET A 220 3.91 17.93 1.56
N SER A 221 2.85 17.14 1.57
CA SER A 221 2.79 15.90 2.35
C SER A 221 3.84 14.88 1.87
N LEU A 222 3.97 14.69 0.55
CA LEU A 222 5.01 13.83 -0.02
C LEU A 222 6.42 14.32 0.34
N ALA A 223 6.67 15.63 0.23
CA ALA A 223 7.94 16.22 0.59
C ALA A 223 8.28 16.00 2.07
N ALA A 224 7.31 16.20 2.96
CA ALA A 224 7.48 15.97 4.40
C ALA A 224 7.81 14.50 4.70
N SER A 225 7.16 13.56 4.02
CA SER A 225 7.44 12.12 4.12
C SER A 225 8.84 11.75 3.63
N ILE A 226 9.28 12.32 2.50
CA ILE A 226 10.65 12.10 1.98
C ILE A 226 11.70 12.64 2.96
N ASN A 227 11.48 13.85 3.48
CA ASN A 227 12.39 14.50 4.42
C ASN A 227 12.46 13.72 5.75
N ASP A 228 11.34 13.19 6.24
CA ASP A 228 11.29 12.32 7.41
C ASP A 228 12.08 11.02 7.20
N LEU A 229 11.83 10.30 6.10
CA LEU A 229 12.56 9.09 5.74
C LEU A 229 14.06 9.36 5.63
N GLN A 230 14.46 10.45 4.98
CA GLN A 230 15.87 10.85 4.88
C GLN A 230 16.49 11.13 6.25
N SER A 231 15.79 11.85 7.13
CA SER A 231 16.25 12.14 8.48
C SER A 231 16.49 10.86 9.29
N ARG A 232 15.54 9.91 9.24
CA ARG A 232 15.62 8.63 9.95
C ARG A 232 16.74 7.73 9.41
N VAL A 233 16.92 7.70 8.09
CA VAL A 233 18.07 7.03 7.45
C VAL A 233 19.40 7.65 7.91
N ALA A 234 19.47 8.98 7.98
CA ALA A 234 20.68 9.67 8.41
C ALA A 234 20.99 9.45 9.90
N ALA A 235 19.96 9.39 10.75
CA ALA A 235 20.09 9.05 12.17
C ALA A 235 20.50 7.58 12.38
N GLY A 236 20.16 6.70 11.42
CA GLY A 236 20.58 5.31 11.41
C GLY A 236 19.78 4.38 12.33
N SER A 237 18.63 4.82 12.86
CA SER A 237 17.78 4.01 13.75
C SER A 237 17.15 2.81 13.05
N ASP A 238 16.76 2.98 11.78
CA ASP A 238 16.10 1.97 10.96
C ASP A 238 16.77 1.90 9.57
N PRO A 239 17.92 1.23 9.44
CA PRO A 239 18.74 1.30 8.22
C PRO A 239 18.01 0.79 6.97
N GLN A 240 17.06 -0.14 7.13
CA GLN A 240 16.25 -0.69 6.04
C GLN A 240 15.34 0.35 5.36
N LEU A 241 15.02 1.48 6.02
CA LEU A 241 14.22 2.56 5.43
C LEU A 241 14.90 3.24 4.24
N ILE A 242 16.21 3.00 4.03
CA ILE A 242 16.89 3.42 2.80
C ILE A 242 16.20 2.85 1.55
N ASN A 243 15.60 1.66 1.64
CA ASN A 243 14.86 1.06 0.53
C ASN A 243 13.55 1.82 0.23
N ALA A 244 12.83 2.27 1.26
CA ALA A 244 11.65 3.12 1.10
C ALA A 244 12.02 4.48 0.52
N LEU A 245 13.10 5.10 1.03
CA LEU A 245 13.62 6.37 0.52
C LEU A 245 14.06 6.26 -0.95
N GLN A 246 14.72 5.17 -1.34
CA GLN A 246 15.09 4.93 -2.74
C GLN A 246 13.86 4.91 -3.64
N ARG A 247 12.83 4.14 -3.24
CA ARG A 247 11.57 4.05 -4.00
C ARG A 247 10.87 5.40 -4.08
N ALA A 248 10.86 6.17 -2.98
CA ALA A 248 10.31 7.52 -2.95
C ALA A 248 10.97 8.45 -3.98
N LEU A 249 12.32 8.53 -3.97
CA LEU A 249 13.05 9.39 -4.89
C LEU A 249 12.92 8.94 -6.35
N LEU A 250 12.87 7.63 -6.59
CA LEU A 250 12.62 7.08 -7.92
C LEU A 250 11.20 7.38 -8.42
N ALA A 251 10.20 7.26 -7.55
CA ALA A 251 8.81 7.59 -7.86
C ALA A 251 8.69 9.07 -8.25
N VAL A 252 9.24 9.99 -7.44
CA VAL A 252 9.31 11.42 -7.78
C VAL A 252 9.97 11.60 -9.13
N ARG A 253 11.20 11.11 -9.32
CA ARG A 253 11.97 11.27 -10.56
C ARG A 253 11.19 10.80 -11.80
N ASN A 254 10.59 9.62 -11.72
CA ASN A 254 9.90 9.00 -12.86
C ASN A 254 8.56 9.66 -13.16
N GLN A 255 7.96 10.36 -12.19
CA GLN A 255 6.61 10.89 -12.29
C GLN A 255 6.53 12.42 -12.37
N LEU A 256 7.67 13.14 -12.33
CA LEU A 256 7.70 14.61 -12.39
C LEU A 256 6.86 15.19 -13.54
N SER A 257 6.89 14.58 -14.72
CA SER A 257 6.14 15.06 -15.90
C SER A 257 4.63 14.94 -15.76
N GLY A 258 4.14 14.08 -14.85
CA GLY A 258 2.71 13.91 -14.57
C GLY A 258 2.20 14.75 -13.41
N ILE A 259 3.04 15.63 -12.83
CA ILE A 259 2.68 16.49 -11.70
C ILE A 259 2.50 17.92 -12.21
N ALA A 260 1.40 18.56 -11.82
CA ALA A 260 1.14 19.97 -12.13
C ALA A 260 2.34 20.86 -11.78
N SER A 261 2.71 21.80 -12.66
CA SER A 261 3.97 22.55 -12.55
C SER A 261 4.16 23.24 -11.20
N SER A 262 3.12 23.86 -10.64
CA SER A 262 3.23 24.54 -9.35
C SER A 262 3.49 23.56 -8.19
N ALA A 263 2.80 22.41 -8.18
CA ALA A 263 3.01 21.34 -7.20
C ALA A 263 4.40 20.71 -7.34
N ARG A 264 4.87 20.49 -8.57
CA ARG A 264 6.22 19.99 -8.86
C ARG A 264 7.30 20.94 -8.34
N THR A 265 7.18 22.24 -8.60
CA THR A 265 8.13 23.24 -8.07
C THR A 265 8.15 23.24 -6.55
N LYS A 266 6.98 23.20 -5.89
CA LYS A 266 6.90 23.12 -4.42
C LYS A 266 7.53 21.86 -3.86
N LEU A 267 7.23 20.69 -4.45
CA LEU A 267 7.82 19.41 -4.06
C LEU A 267 9.36 19.46 -4.14
N LEU A 268 9.90 19.83 -5.31
CA LEU A 268 11.36 19.86 -5.53
C LEU A 268 12.06 20.87 -4.61
N THR A 269 11.44 22.03 -4.37
CA THR A 269 11.96 23.03 -3.44
C THR A 269 11.98 22.50 -2.01
N ALA A 270 10.90 21.85 -1.57
CA ALA A 270 10.75 21.36 -0.20
C ALA A 270 11.67 20.18 0.13
N ILE A 271 12.02 19.33 -0.85
CA ILE A 271 12.96 18.21 -0.64
C ILE A 271 14.42 18.57 -0.89
N ALA A 272 14.71 19.73 -1.49
CA ALA A 272 16.08 20.13 -1.85
C ALA A 272 17.10 20.01 -0.68
N PRO A 273 16.78 20.44 0.56
CA PRO A 273 17.70 20.26 1.69
C PRO A 273 18.06 18.79 1.98
N SER A 274 17.09 17.88 1.84
CA SER A 274 17.32 16.44 2.03
C SER A 274 18.13 15.85 0.87
N LEU A 275 17.94 16.33 -0.37
CA LEU A 275 18.79 15.93 -1.50
C LEU A 275 20.24 16.37 -1.29
N ASP A 276 20.46 17.62 -0.86
CA ASP A 276 21.78 18.17 -0.51
C ASP A 276 22.47 17.36 0.58
N SER A 277 21.73 17.02 1.63
CA SER A 277 22.20 16.17 2.72
C SER A 277 22.67 14.81 2.18
N LEU A 278 21.83 14.10 1.43
CA LEU A 278 22.15 12.78 0.88
C LEU A 278 23.41 12.81 0.01
N VAL A 279 23.56 13.81 -0.85
CA VAL A 279 24.74 13.94 -1.71
C VAL A 279 26.02 14.17 -0.90
N LYS A 280 25.97 14.98 0.16
CA LYS A 280 27.11 15.18 1.08
C LYS A 280 27.48 13.91 1.84
N MET A 281 26.51 13.06 2.17
CA MET A 281 26.75 11.78 2.84
C MET A 281 27.49 10.74 1.96
N LYS A 282 27.71 11.01 0.67
CA LYS A 282 28.51 10.14 -0.21
C LYS A 282 29.90 9.82 0.37
N ALA A 283 30.54 10.81 0.99
CA ALA A 283 31.87 10.67 1.57
C ALA A 283 31.87 9.97 2.94
N THR A 284 30.74 10.02 3.64
CA THR A 284 30.58 9.46 4.98
C THR A 284 29.16 8.90 5.12
N PRO A 285 28.91 7.69 4.62
CA PRO A 285 27.61 7.04 4.77
C PRO A 285 27.24 6.85 6.26
N PRO A 286 25.95 6.78 6.61
CA PRO A 286 25.54 6.46 7.97
C PRO A 286 26.15 5.14 8.44
N ALA A 287 26.65 5.10 9.67
CA ALA A 287 27.35 3.93 10.22
C ALA A 287 26.48 2.67 10.31
N SER A 288 25.16 2.82 10.33
CA SER A 288 24.20 1.70 10.32
C SER A 288 24.04 1.02 8.95
N ILE A 289 24.53 1.64 7.86
CA ILE A 289 24.53 1.05 6.52
C ILE A 289 25.78 0.19 6.35
N THR A 290 25.74 -1.03 6.88
CA THR A 290 26.88 -1.96 6.89
C THR A 290 26.71 -3.13 5.93
N GLU A 291 25.47 -3.54 5.67
CA GLU A 291 25.16 -4.65 4.76
C GLU A 291 25.45 -4.26 3.30
N ALA A 292 25.89 -5.23 2.50
CA ALA A 292 26.36 -4.99 1.14
C ALA A 292 25.24 -4.48 0.22
N ASP A 293 24.04 -5.04 0.37
CA ASP A 293 22.82 -4.64 -0.32
C ASP A 293 22.38 -3.22 0.09
N LEU A 294 22.36 -2.90 1.39
CA LEU A 294 22.04 -1.56 1.88
C LEU A 294 23.05 -0.52 1.39
N THR A 295 24.33 -0.88 1.28
CA THR A 295 25.37 -0.02 0.70
C THR A 295 25.11 0.27 -0.78
N VAL A 296 24.67 -0.73 -1.54
CA VAL A 296 24.28 -0.56 -2.95
C VAL A 296 23.06 0.35 -3.07
N THR A 297 22.02 0.12 -2.26
CA THR A 297 20.82 0.96 -2.21
C THR A 297 21.18 2.40 -1.84
N PHE A 298 22.01 2.61 -0.83
CA PHE A 298 22.47 3.93 -0.43
C PHE A 298 23.17 4.69 -1.57
N LYS A 299 24.08 4.02 -2.30
CA LYS A 299 24.71 4.62 -3.48
C LYS A 299 23.69 5.01 -4.55
N ALA A 300 22.67 4.18 -4.77
CA ALA A 300 21.59 4.48 -5.71
C ALA A 300 20.73 5.67 -5.26
N VAL A 301 20.46 5.80 -3.96
CA VAL A 301 19.78 6.95 -3.35
C VAL A 301 20.58 8.22 -3.58
N VAL A 302 21.88 8.22 -3.26
CA VAL A 302 22.78 9.37 -3.48
C VAL A 302 22.81 9.79 -4.95
N ASN A 303 22.92 8.82 -5.86
CA ASN A 303 22.91 9.11 -7.31
C ASN A 303 21.57 9.71 -7.76
N THR A 304 20.45 9.18 -7.28
CA THR A 304 19.11 9.69 -7.60
C THR A 304 18.90 11.09 -7.04
N ALA A 305 19.37 11.35 -5.82
CA ALA A 305 19.35 12.68 -5.22
C ALA A 305 20.14 13.70 -6.05
N GLY A 306 21.35 13.34 -6.51
CA GLY A 306 22.15 14.19 -7.39
C GLY A 306 21.50 14.46 -8.77
N LEU A 307 20.73 13.51 -9.30
CA LEU A 307 19.95 13.73 -10.52
C LEU A 307 18.79 14.71 -10.27
N LEU A 308 18.05 14.53 -9.17
CA LEU A 308 16.94 15.42 -8.81
C LEU A 308 17.42 16.86 -8.53
N GLN A 309 18.58 17.05 -7.89
CA GLN A 309 19.20 18.38 -7.76
C GLN A 309 19.44 19.07 -9.10
N LYS A 310 19.94 18.32 -10.10
CA LYS A 310 20.18 18.86 -11.45
C LYS A 310 18.88 19.25 -12.13
N VAL A 311 17.81 18.48 -11.93
CA VAL A 311 16.46 18.82 -12.43
C VAL A 311 15.95 20.12 -11.76
N THR A 312 16.14 20.27 -10.45
CA THR A 312 15.80 21.50 -9.74
C THR A 312 16.59 22.71 -10.27
N ALA A 313 17.90 22.55 -10.48
CA ALA A 313 18.79 23.63 -10.92
C ALA A 313 18.58 24.05 -12.39
N SER A 314 18.15 23.13 -13.25
CA SER A 314 17.82 23.41 -14.66
C SER A 314 16.43 24.03 -14.86
N GLY A 315 15.72 24.33 -13.76
CA GLY A 315 14.39 24.91 -13.82
C GLY A 315 13.35 23.96 -14.38
N GLY A 316 13.42 22.66 -14.04
CA GLY A 316 12.54 21.58 -14.49
C GLY A 316 11.07 21.70 -14.07
N ALA A 317 10.49 22.89 -14.25
CA ALA A 317 9.08 23.19 -14.46
C ALA A 317 8.72 23.00 -15.95
#